data_AF-A0A2X3UHN7-F1
#
_entry.id   AF-A0A2X3UHN7-F1
#
_cell.length_a   1.000
_cell.length_b   1.000
_cell.length_c   1.000
_cell.angle_alpha   90.00
_cell.angle_beta   90.00
_cell.angle_gamma   90.00
#
_symmetry.space_group_name_H-M   'P 1'
#
loop_
_entity.id
_entity.type
_entity.pdbx_description
1 polymer ?
#
loop_
_entity_poly.entity_id
_entity_poly.type
_entity_poly.pdbx_seq_one_letter_code
_entity_poly.pdbx_strand_id
1 'polypeptide(L)'
;MSETKYHFKREGNHVKVTSVREVTTQLTPIESIAPKRVKRSILSRIGSFFGILFSGIIMIFGFLIATPFFILGVLWNWIFSFIGLSIFWMLAGIIYYNMILNYEVDTNLVFNNTSIPILLVISLIFAIMATIGRIRD
;
A
#
# COMPACT_ATOMS: atom_id res chain seq x y z
N MET A 1 16.47 45.99 -47.22
CA MET A 1 17.53 45.40 -46.39
C MET A 1 17.10 43.97 -46.07
N SER A 2 17.79 42.93 -46.57
CA SER A 2 17.46 41.54 -46.26
C SER A 2 18.32 41.04 -45.11
N GLU A 3 17.72 40.63 -44.01
CA GLU A 3 18.44 40.05 -42.87
C GLU A 3 18.82 38.60 -43.15
N THR A 4 20.13 38.33 -43.26
CA THR A 4 20.65 36.97 -43.37
C THR A 4 20.74 36.36 -41.97
N LYS A 5 19.87 35.39 -41.66
CA LYS A 5 19.91 34.66 -40.38
C LYS A 5 20.97 33.55 -40.45
N TYR A 6 21.83 33.50 -39.43
CA TYR A 6 22.91 32.53 -39.29
C TYR A 6 22.64 31.59 -38.12
N HIS A 7 22.97 30.31 -38.27
CA HIS A 7 22.95 29.34 -37.18
C HIS A 7 24.37 29.00 -36.74
N PHE A 8 24.58 29.00 -35.43
CA PHE A 8 25.84 28.66 -34.79
C PHE A 8 25.69 27.29 -34.14
N LYS A 9 26.56 26.34 -34.51
CA LYS A 9 26.62 25.02 -33.88
C LYS A 9 28.05 24.77 -33.42
N ARG A 10 28.21 24.42 -32.14
CA ARG A 10 29.51 24.08 -31.56
C ARG A 10 29.76 22.59 -31.77
N GLU A 11 30.87 22.26 -32.43
CA GLU A 11 31.35 20.88 -32.56
C GLU A 11 32.72 20.79 -31.87
N GLY A 12 32.72 20.24 -30.66
CA GLY A 12 33.91 20.17 -29.81
C GLY A 12 34.51 21.54 -29.49
N ASN A 13 35.77 21.77 -29.87
CA ASN A 13 36.52 22.98 -29.54
C ASN A 13 36.46 24.08 -30.63
N HIS A 14 35.60 23.95 -31.64
CA HIS A 14 35.37 24.99 -32.65
C HIS A 14 33.87 25.25 -32.87
N VAL A 15 33.55 26.47 -33.32
CA VAL A 15 32.19 26.90 -33.64
C VAL A 15 32.08 27.05 -35.14
N LYS A 16 31.18 26.28 -35.75
CA LYS A 16 30.90 26.36 -37.19
C LYS A 16 29.67 27.24 -37.39
N VAL A 17 29.80 28.24 -38.26
CA VAL A 17 28.71 29.15 -38.64
C VAL A 17 28.20 28.72 -40.00
N THR A 18 26.90 28.46 -40.12
CA THR A 18 26.30 28.04 -41.38
C THR A 18 25.09 28.91 -41.69
N SER A 19 24.98 29.34 -42.95
CA SER A 19 23.86 30.16 -43.42
C SER A 19 22.64 29.28 -43.72
N VAL A 20 21.43 29.76 -43.40
CA VAL A 20 20.18 29.00 -43.61
C VAL A 20 19.98 28.56 -45.08
N ARG A 21 20.60 29.28 -46.03
CA ARG A 21 20.54 28.97 -47.45
C ARG A 21 21.31 27.68 -47.82
N GLU A 22 22.35 27.32 -47.07
CA GLU A 22 23.10 26.07 -47.28
C GLU A 22 22.41 24.86 -46.63
N VAL A 23 21.67 25.06 -45.53
CA VAL A 23 20.92 23.98 -44.85
C VAL A 23 19.79 23.44 -45.73
N THR A 24 19.23 24.29 -46.60
CA THR A 24 18.10 23.92 -47.47
C THR A 24 18.54 23.06 -48.67
N THR A 25 19.79 23.20 -49.12
CA THR A 25 20.30 22.49 -50.32
C THR A 25 20.82 21.08 -50.01
N GLN A 26 20.99 20.73 -48.73
CA GLN A 26 21.51 19.43 -48.30
C GLN A 26 20.42 18.51 -47.70
N LEU A 27 19.15 18.72 -48.08
CA LEU A 27 18.04 17.87 -47.68
C LEU A 27 17.54 17.07 -48.89
N THR A 28 18.19 15.94 -49.17
CA THR A 28 17.60 14.64 -49.61
C THR A 28 18.72 13.66 -50.02
N PRO A 29 18.56 12.33 -49.86
CA PRO A 29 17.50 11.57 -49.21
C PRO A 29 17.97 10.93 -47.89
N ILE A 30 17.02 10.88 -46.94
CA ILE A 30 17.14 10.22 -45.64
C ILE A 30 17.45 8.74 -45.88
N GLU A 31 18.63 8.31 -45.46
CA GLU A 31 18.97 6.91 -45.23
C GLU A 31 17.89 6.29 -44.34
N SER A 32 17.20 5.27 -44.84
CA SER A 32 16.15 4.60 -44.09
C SER A 32 16.78 3.92 -42.88
N ILE A 33 16.73 4.58 -41.72
CA ILE A 33 16.92 3.91 -40.43
C ILE A 33 15.65 3.09 -40.21
N ALA A 34 15.57 1.94 -40.90
CA ALA A 34 14.54 0.96 -40.60
C ALA A 34 14.68 0.60 -39.12
N PRO A 35 13.61 0.72 -38.30
CA PRO A 35 13.68 0.30 -36.91
C PRO A 35 14.01 -1.19 -36.94
N LYS A 36 15.15 -1.56 -36.37
CA LYS A 36 15.58 -2.94 -36.17
C LYS A 36 14.42 -3.62 -35.43
N ARG A 37 13.57 -4.35 -36.16
CA ARG A 37 12.40 -5.03 -35.60
C ARG A 37 12.95 -6.07 -34.64
N VAL A 38 13.03 -5.71 -33.36
CA VAL A 38 13.33 -6.63 -32.28
C VAL A 38 12.20 -7.65 -32.33
N LYS A 39 12.49 -8.84 -32.89
CA LYS A 39 11.57 -9.98 -32.82
C LYS A 39 11.32 -10.19 -31.33
N ARG A 40 10.18 -9.72 -30.82
CA ARG A 40 9.68 -10.07 -29.49
C ARG A 40 9.51 -11.58 -29.51
N SER A 41 10.56 -12.29 -29.09
CA SER A 41 10.61 -13.74 -29.21
C SER A 41 9.50 -14.30 -28.33
N ILE A 42 8.89 -15.39 -28.79
CA ILE A 42 7.86 -16.10 -28.03
C ILE A 42 8.42 -16.53 -26.65
N LEU A 43 9.75 -16.65 -26.54
CA LEU A 43 10.50 -16.83 -25.29
C LEU A 43 10.36 -15.68 -24.29
N SER A 44 10.35 -14.41 -24.72
CA SER A 44 10.16 -13.28 -23.80
C SER A 44 8.73 -13.20 -23.28
N ARG A 45 7.75 -13.67 -24.07
CA ARG A 45 6.37 -13.83 -23.61
C ARG A 45 6.25 -15.00 -22.62
N ILE A 46 6.86 -16.15 -22.89
CA ILE A 46 6.82 -17.30 -21.97
C ILE A 46 7.46 -16.98 -20.62
N GLY A 47 8.61 -16.28 -20.62
CA GLY A 47 9.28 -15.84 -19.39
C GLY A 47 8.44 -14.84 -18.60
N SER A 48 7.74 -13.93 -19.27
CA SER A 48 6.78 -13.02 -18.61
C SER A 48 5.60 -13.77 -17.99
N PHE A 49 5.09 -14.82 -18.65
CA PHE A 49 4.01 -15.65 -18.12
C PHE A 49 4.43 -16.40 -16.85
N PHE A 50 5.62 -17.03 -16.86
CA PHE A 50 6.17 -17.68 -15.66
C PHE A 50 6.49 -16.68 -14.55
N GLY A 51 6.94 -15.46 -14.89
CA GLY A 51 7.15 -14.40 -13.90
C GLY A 51 5.87 -13.98 -13.17
N ILE A 52 4.77 -13.82 -13.90
CA ILE A 52 3.45 -13.47 -13.32
C ILE A 52 2.91 -14.63 -12.46
N LEU A 53 3.00 -15.86 -12.97
CA LEU A 53 2.61 -17.07 -12.22
C LEU A 53 3.40 -17.22 -10.92
N PHE A 54 4.73 -17.08 -10.99
CA PHE A 54 5.60 -17.21 -9.84
C PHE A 54 5.38 -16.08 -8.83
N SER A 55 5.12 -14.85 -9.29
CA SER A 55 4.73 -13.73 -8.42
C SER A 55 3.42 -14.00 -7.69
N GLY A 56 2.40 -14.52 -8.39
CA GLY A 56 1.13 -14.90 -7.77
C GLY A 56 1.30 -16.00 -6.72
N ILE A 57 2.11 -17.02 -7.02
CA ILE A 57 2.41 -18.12 -6.11
C ILE A 57 3.12 -17.62 -4.84
N ILE A 58 4.15 -16.78 -4.99
CA ILE A 58 4.86 -16.18 -3.84
C ILE A 58 3.92 -15.33 -3.00
N MET A 59 3.05 -14.53 -3.62
CA MET A 59 2.07 -13.70 -2.90
C MET A 59 1.12 -14.57 -2.06
N ILE A 60 0.60 -15.66 -2.62
CA ILE A 60 -0.29 -16.59 -1.92
C ILE A 60 0.42 -17.25 -0.75
N PHE A 61 1.64 -17.74 -0.94
CA PHE A 61 2.42 -18.33 0.16
C PHE A 61 2.76 -17.30 1.24
N GLY A 62 3.11 -16.07 0.85
CA GLY A 62 3.35 -14.97 1.78
C GLY A 62 2.13 -14.67 2.64
N PHE A 63 0.95 -14.57 2.01
CA PHE A 63 -0.32 -14.40 2.73
C PHE A 63 -0.60 -15.60 3.65
N LEU A 64 -0.48 -16.82 3.14
CA LEU A 64 -0.78 -18.04 3.89
C LEU A 64 0.08 -18.19 5.14
N ILE A 65 1.31 -17.70 5.11
CA ILE A 65 2.22 -17.67 6.26
C ILE A 65 1.92 -16.47 7.16
N ALA A 66 1.67 -15.29 6.62
CA ALA A 66 1.43 -14.08 7.42
C ALA A 66 0.10 -14.12 8.19
N THR A 67 -0.96 -14.66 7.59
CA THR A 67 -2.31 -14.73 8.19
C THR A 67 -2.34 -15.44 9.55
N PRO A 68 -1.79 -16.66 9.75
CA PRO A 68 -1.82 -17.31 11.05
C PRO A 68 -1.07 -16.51 12.12
N PHE A 69 0.07 -15.89 11.79
CA PHE A 69 0.78 -15.02 12.76
C PHE A 69 -0.01 -13.76 13.10
N PHE A 70 -0.67 -13.15 12.10
CA PHE A 70 -1.55 -12.02 12.33
C PHE A 70 -2.70 -12.39 13.25
N ILE A 71 -3.36 -13.53 13.00
CA ILE A 71 -4.46 -14.04 13.85
C ILE A 71 -3.97 -14.27 15.28
N LEU A 72 -2.81 -14.90 15.47
CA LEU A 72 -2.23 -15.10 16.80
C LEU A 72 -1.98 -13.76 17.53
N GLY A 73 -1.45 -12.76 16.82
CA GLY A 73 -1.25 -11.41 17.36
C GLY A 73 -2.56 -10.74 17.77
N VAL A 74 -3.59 -10.81 16.91
CA VAL A 74 -4.93 -10.32 17.23
C VAL A 74 -5.50 -11.06 18.44
N LEU A 75 -5.39 -12.39 18.51
CA LEU A 75 -5.93 -13.17 19.62
C LEU A 75 -5.27 -12.79 20.95
N TRP A 76 -3.95 -12.63 20.96
CA TRP A 76 -3.21 -12.19 22.14
C TRP A 76 -3.69 -10.82 22.61
N ASN A 77 -3.72 -9.84 21.71
CA ASN A 77 -4.18 -8.49 22.03
C ASN A 77 -5.67 -8.46 22.45
N TRP A 78 -6.49 -9.33 21.86
CA TRP A 78 -7.92 -9.41 22.16
C TRP A 78 -8.19 -9.82 23.60
N ILE A 79 -7.41 -10.77 24.14
CA ILE A 79 -7.49 -11.16 25.54
C ILE A 79 -7.22 -9.96 26.45
N PHE A 80 -6.12 -9.23 26.23
CA PHE A 80 -5.78 -8.06 27.05
C PHE A 80 -6.81 -6.94 26.93
N SER A 81 -7.23 -6.61 25.71
CA SER A 81 -8.24 -5.58 25.47
C SER A 81 -9.58 -5.95 26.11
N PHE A 82 -10.01 -7.22 26.02
CA PHE A 82 -11.26 -7.67 26.61
C PHE A 82 -11.21 -7.62 28.14
N ILE A 83 -10.12 -8.07 28.76
CA ILE A 83 -9.95 -7.98 30.21
C ILE A 83 -9.98 -6.51 30.67
N GLY A 84 -9.21 -5.65 30.02
CA GLY A 84 -9.17 -4.22 30.36
C GLY A 84 -10.54 -3.54 30.23
N LEU A 85 -11.24 -3.78 29.12
CA LEU A 85 -12.60 -3.25 28.91
C LEU A 85 -13.61 -3.83 29.91
N SER A 86 -13.49 -5.11 30.28
CA SER A 86 -14.39 -5.74 31.25
C SER A 86 -14.23 -5.14 32.65
N ILE A 87 -13.00 -4.90 33.08
CA ILE A 87 -12.72 -4.23 34.37
C ILE A 87 -13.28 -2.80 34.35
N PHE A 88 -13.01 -2.05 33.27
CA PHE A 88 -13.55 -0.71 33.10
C PHE A 88 -15.09 -0.69 33.14
N TRP A 89 -15.72 -1.60 32.40
CA TRP A 89 -17.18 -1.73 32.34
C TRP A 89 -17.79 -2.10 33.70
N MET A 90 -17.12 -2.98 34.45
CA MET A 90 -17.54 -3.33 35.82
C MET A 90 -17.56 -2.10 36.73
N LEU A 91 -16.49 -1.30 36.72
CA LEU A 91 -16.41 -0.07 37.51
C LEU A 91 -17.48 0.94 37.09
N ALA A 92 -17.65 1.15 35.79
CA ALA A 92 -18.69 2.03 35.26
C ALA A 92 -20.10 1.57 35.67
N GLY A 93 -20.36 0.26 35.62
CA GLY A 93 -21.61 -0.35 36.04
C GLY A 93 -21.89 -0.14 37.53
N ILE A 94 -20.89 -0.35 38.39
CA ILE A 94 -21.03 -0.11 39.84
C ILE A 94 -21.40 1.36 40.11
N ILE A 95 -20.68 2.31 39.50
CA ILE A 95 -20.96 3.73 39.70
C ILE A 95 -22.37 4.08 39.20
N TYR A 96 -22.72 3.64 37.99
CA TYR A 96 -23.99 3.97 37.39
C TYR A 96 -25.18 3.39 38.16
N TYR A 97 -25.16 2.08 38.43
CA TYR A 97 -26.29 1.43 39.09
C TYR A 97 -26.35 1.72 40.59
N ASN A 98 -25.22 1.67 41.30
CA ASN A 98 -25.22 1.87 42.74
C ASN A 98 -25.30 3.33 43.15
N MET A 99 -24.49 4.20 42.55
CA MET A 99 -24.35 5.58 43.04
C MET A 99 -25.35 6.54 42.40
N ILE A 100 -25.66 6.36 41.11
CA ILE A 100 -26.57 7.26 40.38
C ILE A 100 -28.01 6.79 40.52
N LEU A 101 -28.27 5.50 40.26
CA LEU A 101 -29.61 4.93 40.28
C LEU A 101 -30.03 4.37 41.64
N ASN A 102 -29.10 4.25 42.60
CA ASN A 102 -29.33 3.65 43.92
C ASN A 102 -29.98 2.25 43.85
N TYR A 103 -29.49 1.44 42.91
CA TYR A 103 -29.91 0.06 42.70
C TYR A 103 -28.84 -0.92 43.21
N GLU A 104 -29.28 -2.09 43.66
CA GLU A 104 -28.37 -3.15 44.07
C GLU A 104 -27.65 -3.73 42.86
N VAL A 105 -26.33 -3.74 42.89
CA VAL A 105 -25.52 -4.16 41.74
C VAL A 105 -25.39 -5.68 41.74
N ASP A 106 -25.94 -6.30 40.70
CA ASP A 106 -25.66 -7.69 40.35
C ASP A 106 -24.75 -7.76 39.12
N THR A 107 -23.88 -8.76 39.11
CA THR A 107 -23.07 -9.18 37.97
C THR A 107 -23.89 -9.35 36.69
N ASN A 108 -25.09 -9.92 36.76
CA ASN A 108 -25.97 -10.09 35.59
C ASN A 108 -26.51 -8.78 35.04
N LEU A 109 -26.58 -7.74 35.88
CA LEU A 109 -27.03 -6.41 35.46
C LEU A 109 -25.93 -5.70 34.65
N VAL A 110 -24.69 -5.86 35.09
CA VAL A 110 -23.48 -5.28 34.47
C VAL A 110 -23.07 -6.08 33.23
N PHE A 111 -22.99 -7.40 33.35
CA PHE A 111 -22.63 -8.35 32.29
C PHE A 111 -23.88 -9.13 31.87
N ASN A 112 -24.62 -8.56 30.91
CA ASN A 112 -25.83 -9.14 30.37
C ASN A 112 -25.63 -9.58 28.90
N ASN A 113 -26.68 -10.18 28.32
CA ASN A 113 -26.67 -10.64 26.93
C ASN A 113 -26.44 -9.54 25.88
N THR A 114 -26.50 -8.27 26.27
CA THR A 114 -26.21 -7.13 25.40
C THR A 114 -24.81 -6.58 25.63
N SER A 115 -24.37 -6.41 26.88
CA SER A 115 -23.06 -5.83 27.20
C SER A 115 -21.91 -6.76 26.85
N ILE A 116 -22.05 -8.07 27.10
CA ILE A 116 -21.01 -9.06 26.77
C ILE A 116 -20.64 -9.05 25.27
N PRO A 117 -21.58 -9.19 24.31
CA PRO A 117 -21.23 -9.15 22.89
C PRO A 117 -20.69 -7.79 22.46
N ILE A 118 -21.18 -6.69 23.03
CA ILE A 118 -20.62 -5.34 22.76
C ILE A 118 -19.15 -5.28 23.20
N LEU A 119 -18.84 -5.75 24.41
CA LEU A 119 -17.47 -5.82 24.92
C LEU A 119 -16.58 -6.68 24.03
N LEU A 120 -17.08 -7.84 23.56
CA LEU A 120 -16.36 -8.74 22.66
C LEU A 120 -16.04 -8.08 21.31
N VAL A 121 -17.00 -7.38 20.71
CA VAL A 121 -16.82 -6.71 19.41
C VAL A 121 -15.88 -5.52 19.54
N ILE A 122 -16.10 -4.66 20.55
CA ILE A 122 -15.26 -3.47 20.77
C ILE A 122 -13.82 -3.91 21.07
N SER A 123 -13.63 -4.90 21.94
CA SER A 123 -12.29 -5.40 22.25
C SER A 123 -11.60 -6.03 21.04
N LEU A 124 -12.35 -6.68 20.15
CA LEU A 124 -11.80 -7.25 18.91
C LEU A 124 -11.32 -6.15 17.96
N ILE A 125 -12.07 -5.05 17.83
CA ILE A 125 -11.67 -3.89 17.01
C ILE A 125 -10.37 -3.29 17.57
N PHE A 126 -10.29 -3.07 18.89
CA PHE A 126 -9.07 -2.59 19.53
C PHE A 126 -7.88 -3.53 19.32
N ALA A 127 -8.11 -4.84 19.43
CA ALA A 127 -7.07 -5.84 19.22
C ALA A 127 -6.51 -5.83 17.80
N ILE A 128 -7.38 -5.70 16.79
CA ILE A 128 -6.97 -5.58 15.39
C ILE A 128 -6.13 -4.31 15.19
N MET A 129 -6.59 -3.17 15.70
CA MET A 129 -5.86 -1.90 15.61
C MET A 129 -4.49 -1.99 16.30
N ALA A 130 -4.43 -2.59 17.49
CA ALA A 130 -3.18 -2.77 18.23
C ALA A 130 -2.19 -3.70 17.50
N THR A 131 -2.69 -4.79 16.91
CA THR A 131 -1.85 -5.70 16.11
C THR A 131 -1.30 -5.00 14.87
N ILE A 132 -2.11 -4.21 14.16
CA ILE A 132 -1.67 -3.43 13.01
C ILE A 132 -0.61 -2.39 13.42
N GLY A 133 -0.84 -1.68 14.54
CA GLY A 133 0.12 -0.72 15.08
C GLY A 133 1.49 -1.36 15.35
N ARG A 134 1.51 -2.54 15.98
CA ARG A 134 2.75 -3.26 16.29
C ARG A 134 3.53 -3.74 15.05
N ILE A 135 2.85 -3.99 13.93
CA ILE A 135 3.52 -4.41 12.67
C ILE A 135 4.15 -3.21 11.95
N ARG A 136 3.62 -2.00 12.18
CA ARG A 136 4.11 -0.77 11.56
C ARG A 136 5.42 -0.28 12.18
N ASP A 137 5.59 -0.50 13.48
CA ASP A 137 6.78 -0.13 14.26
C ASP A 137 7.93 -1.12 14.00
#